data_AF-A0A419G1L9-F1
#
_entry.id   AF-A0A419G1L9-F1
#
_cell.length_a   1.000
_cell.length_b   1.000
_cell.length_c   1.000
_cell.angle_alpha   90.00
_cell.angle_beta   90.00
_cell.angle_gamma   90.00
#
_symmetry.space_group_name_H-M   'P 1'
#
loop_
_entity.id
_entity.type
_entity.pdbx_description
1 polymer ?
#
loop_
_entity_poly.entity_id
_entity_poly.type
_entity_poly.pdbx_seq_one_letter_code
_entity_poly.pdbx_strand_id
1 'polypeptide(L)'
;MKYLVYFQTAWVLQEDYLYICRIFWYAIFNLIKNYLALFSGAGEKAFSSLPVEMRESLTIREKEVFLSLASRLTDKEIAKEIDISVETVRTHRRNIYRKPGKEVVSDLNLIPQKKYQRSWLVL
;
A
#
# COMPACT_ATOMS: atom_id res chain seq x y z
N MET A 1 59.75 3.41 -7.82
CA MET A 1 58.41 3.86 -8.30
C MET A 1 57.45 2.67 -8.46
N LYS A 2 57.04 1.99 -7.37
CA LYS A 2 56.04 0.90 -7.40
C LYS A 2 54.89 1.06 -6.38
N TYR A 3 54.93 2.07 -5.52
CA TYR A 3 53.97 2.23 -4.41
C TYR A 3 52.78 3.14 -4.72
N LEU A 4 52.81 3.90 -5.83
CA LEU A 4 51.74 4.84 -6.18
C LEU A 4 50.52 4.20 -6.86
N VAL A 5 50.59 2.93 -7.27
CA VAL A 5 49.47 2.22 -7.91
C VAL A 5 48.54 1.55 -6.88
N TYR A 6 49.04 1.24 -5.68
CA TYR A 6 48.26 0.59 -4.63
C TYR A 6 47.24 1.51 -3.96
N PHE A 7 47.42 2.83 -4.03
CA PHE A 7 46.55 3.78 -3.34
C PHE A 7 45.22 4.06 -4.06
N GLN A 8 45.12 3.71 -5.35
CA GLN A 8 43.90 3.94 -6.14
C GLN A 8 42.88 2.79 -6.02
N THR A 9 43.30 1.57 -5.71
CA THR A 9 42.42 0.37 -5.70
C THR A 9 41.84 0.04 -4.34
N ALA A 10 42.31 0.67 -3.26
CA ALA A 10 41.78 0.45 -1.90
C ALA A 10 40.45 1.17 -1.64
N TRP A 11 40.09 2.17 -2.44
CA TRP A 11 38.88 2.99 -2.26
C TRP A 11 37.60 2.40 -2.86
N VAL A 12 37.69 1.30 -3.63
CA VAL A 12 36.53 0.71 -4.32
C VAL A 12 35.73 -0.26 -3.42
N LEU A 13 36.28 -0.71 -2.30
CA LEU A 13 35.63 -1.72 -1.42
C LEU A 13 34.74 -1.15 -0.31
N GLN A 14 34.63 0.18 -0.18
CA GLN A 14 33.89 0.82 0.93
C GLN A 14 32.48 1.30 0.54
N GLU A 15 32.21 1.46 -0.75
CA GLU A 15 30.91 1.87 -1.31
C GLU A 15 29.86 0.73 -1.25
N ASP A 16 30.27 -0.53 -1.38
CA ASP A 16 29.36 -1.68 -1.39
C ASP A 16 28.74 -1.98 -0.02
N TYR A 17 29.49 -1.73 1.06
CA TYR A 17 29.03 -2.04 2.42
C TYR A 17 27.91 -1.08 2.88
N LEU A 18 27.99 0.19 2.48
CA LEU A 18 26.94 1.18 2.74
C LEU A 18 25.68 0.89 1.94
N TYR A 19 25.82 0.37 0.71
CA TYR A 19 24.69 -0.05 -0.12
C TYR A 19 23.94 -1.26 0.47
N ILE A 20 24.67 -2.28 0.92
CA ILE A 20 24.08 -3.46 1.58
C ILE A 20 23.42 -3.06 2.91
N CYS A 21 24.07 -2.21 3.72
CA CYS A 21 23.49 -1.65 4.94
C CYS A 21 22.19 -0.90 4.66
N ARG A 22 22.13 -0.13 3.57
CA ARG A 22 20.94 0.61 3.17
C ARG A 22 19.80 -0.33 2.75
N ILE A 23 20.08 -1.37 1.96
CA ILE A 23 19.07 -2.37 1.59
C ILE A 23 18.54 -3.11 2.83
N PHE A 24 19.44 -3.55 3.71
CA PHE A 24 19.06 -4.22 4.95
C PHE A 24 18.25 -3.31 5.88
N TRP A 25 18.65 -2.06 6.02
CA TRP A 25 17.91 -1.06 6.78
C TRP A 25 16.51 -0.83 6.21
N TYR A 26 16.38 -0.68 4.89
CA TYR A 26 15.07 -0.57 4.23
C TYR A 26 14.22 -1.82 4.42
N ALA A 27 14.79 -3.02 4.35
CA ALA A 27 14.07 -4.27 4.56
C ALA A 27 13.57 -4.39 6.02
N ILE A 28 14.43 -4.11 7.00
CA ILE A 28 14.09 -4.14 8.42
C ILE A 28 13.06 -3.05 8.76
N PHE A 29 13.26 -1.83 8.27
CA PHE A 29 12.33 -0.73 8.48
C PHE A 29 10.94 -1.01 7.89
N ASN A 30 10.88 -1.61 6.69
CA ASN A 30 9.62 -2.03 6.09
C ASN A 30 8.97 -3.21 6.84
N LEU A 31 9.76 -4.17 7.31
CA LEU A 31 9.26 -5.30 8.11
C LEU A 31 8.63 -4.81 9.42
N ILE A 32 9.32 -3.91 10.13
CA ILE A 32 8.83 -3.30 11.37
C ILE A 32 7.58 -2.47 11.11
N LYS A 33 7.55 -1.65 10.05
CA LYS A 33 6.35 -0.89 9.65
C LYS A 33 5.15 -1.80 9.39
N ASN A 34 5.34 -2.91 8.68
CA ASN A 34 4.26 -3.84 8.36
C ASN A 34 3.73 -4.54 9.62
N TYR A 35 4.64 -4.94 10.52
CA TYR A 35 4.28 -5.55 11.80
C TYR A 35 3.52 -4.57 12.70
N LEU A 36 3.98 -3.32 12.81
CA LEU A 36 3.30 -2.28 13.60
C LEU A 36 1.94 -1.90 13.03
N ALA A 37 1.78 -1.90 11.70
CA ALA A 37 0.51 -1.61 11.05
C ALA A 37 -0.59 -2.59 11.47
N LEU A 38 -0.24 -3.89 11.63
CA LEU A 38 -1.17 -4.94 12.07
C LEU A 38 -1.72 -4.73 13.49
N PHE A 39 -0.95 -4.12 14.40
CA PHE A 39 -1.38 -3.88 15.79
C PHE A 39 -2.05 -2.51 16.02
N SER A 40 -1.95 -1.60 15.06
CA SER A 40 -2.32 -0.18 15.27
C SER A 40 -3.82 0.14 15.13
N GLY A 41 -4.66 -0.82 14.74
CA GLY A 41 -6.11 -0.60 14.57
C GLY A 41 -6.47 0.50 13.57
N ALA A 42 -5.55 0.87 12.68
CA ALA A 42 -5.71 2.00 11.76
C ALA A 42 -6.92 1.82 10.83
N GLY A 43 -7.17 0.58 10.39
CA GLY A 43 -8.38 0.23 9.61
C GLY A 43 -9.67 0.40 10.41
N GLU A 44 -9.68 0.01 11.68
CA GLU A 44 -10.84 0.19 12.56
C GLU A 44 -11.10 1.67 12.87
N LYS A 45 -10.05 2.47 13.08
CA LYS A 45 -10.21 3.93 13.25
C LYS A 45 -10.82 4.57 12.01
N ALA A 46 -10.33 4.23 10.82
CA ALA A 46 -10.89 4.71 9.57
C ALA A 46 -12.36 4.26 9.40
N PHE A 47 -12.67 3.01 9.71
CA PHE A 47 -14.04 2.52 9.69
C PHE A 47 -14.94 3.24 10.69
N SER A 48 -14.46 3.47 11.91
CA SER A 48 -15.21 4.16 12.97
C SER A 48 -15.49 5.64 12.69
N SER A 49 -14.68 6.27 11.83
CA SER A 49 -14.88 7.64 11.38
C SER A 49 -15.92 7.81 10.28
N LEU A 50 -16.41 6.72 9.69
CA LEU A 50 -17.45 6.77 8.66
C LEU A 50 -18.81 7.20 9.26
N PRO A 51 -19.67 7.88 8.47
CA PRO A 51 -21.06 8.11 8.85
C PRO A 51 -21.76 6.80 9.22
N VAL A 52 -22.63 6.84 10.22
CA VAL A 52 -23.36 5.66 10.73
C VAL A 52 -24.17 5.00 9.61
N GLU A 53 -24.86 5.81 8.81
CA GLU A 53 -25.63 5.37 7.63
C GLU A 53 -24.78 4.54 6.65
N MET A 54 -23.53 4.94 6.42
CA MET A 54 -22.64 4.21 5.55
C MET A 54 -22.17 2.90 6.19
N ARG A 55 -21.75 2.92 7.46
CA ARG A 55 -21.28 1.71 8.17
C ARG A 55 -22.32 0.61 8.24
N GLU A 56 -23.58 0.99 8.45
CA GLU A 56 -24.71 0.07 8.52
C GLU A 56 -25.10 -0.42 7.12
N SER A 57 -24.97 0.42 6.10
CA SER A 57 -25.28 0.02 4.73
C SER A 57 -24.31 -1.02 4.16
N LEU A 58 -23.05 -1.06 4.61
CA LEU A 58 -22.03 -1.96 4.08
C LEU A 58 -22.27 -3.42 4.50
N THR A 59 -22.20 -4.34 3.54
CA THR A 59 -22.21 -5.78 3.82
C THR A 59 -20.87 -6.21 4.39
N ILE A 60 -20.81 -7.40 5.01
CA ILE A 60 -19.59 -7.96 5.59
C ILE A 60 -18.44 -7.97 4.56
N ARG A 61 -18.71 -8.45 3.34
CA ARG A 61 -17.70 -8.51 2.27
C ARG A 61 -17.25 -7.13 1.78
N GLU A 62 -18.15 -6.17 1.75
CA GLU A 62 -17.78 -4.80 1.40
C GLU A 62 -16.99 -4.11 2.51
N LYS A 63 -17.22 -4.45 3.79
CA LYS A 63 -16.40 -3.97 4.92
C LYS A 63 -14.97 -4.52 4.83
N GLU A 64 -14.81 -5.80 4.52
CA GLU A 64 -13.49 -6.43 4.29
C GLU A 64 -12.73 -5.69 3.19
N VAL A 65 -13.36 -5.50 2.02
CA VAL A 65 -12.77 -4.75 0.90
C VAL A 65 -12.46 -3.30 1.28
N PHE A 66 -13.35 -2.65 2.06
CA PHE A 66 -13.14 -1.28 2.53
C PHE A 66 -11.92 -1.15 3.45
N LEU A 67 -11.75 -2.08 4.39
CA LEU A 67 -10.60 -2.08 5.30
C LEU A 67 -9.29 -2.27 4.52
N SER A 68 -9.25 -3.19 3.55
CA SER A 68 -8.07 -3.37 2.70
C SER A 68 -7.78 -2.13 1.82
N LEU A 69 -8.81 -1.41 1.37
CA LEU A 69 -8.66 -0.11 0.70
C LEU A 69 -8.09 0.95 1.65
N ALA A 70 -8.53 0.99 2.91
CA ALA A 70 -8.00 1.90 3.94
C ALA A 70 -6.51 1.63 4.21
N SER A 71 -6.10 0.37 4.08
CA SER A 71 -4.71 -0.06 4.11
C SER A 71 -3.93 0.24 2.81
N ARG A 72 -4.54 0.92 1.84
CA ARG A 72 -3.96 1.30 0.52
C ARG A 72 -3.56 0.11 -0.36
N LEU A 73 -4.19 -1.04 -0.18
CA LEU A 73 -3.95 -2.22 -1.01
C LEU A 73 -4.56 -2.04 -2.41
N THR A 74 -3.91 -2.63 -3.41
CA THR A 74 -4.41 -2.68 -4.79
C THR A 74 -5.44 -3.79 -4.99
N ASP A 75 -6.30 -3.69 -6.02
CA ASP A 75 -7.33 -4.71 -6.29
C ASP A 75 -6.77 -6.14 -6.37
N LYS A 76 -5.53 -6.31 -6.83
CA LYS A 76 -4.84 -7.61 -6.90
C LYS A 76 -4.39 -8.11 -5.52
N GLU A 77 -3.90 -7.22 -4.67
CA GLU A 77 -3.50 -7.54 -3.30
C GLU A 77 -4.73 -7.86 -2.46
N ILE A 78 -5.80 -7.07 -2.60
CA ILE A 78 -7.10 -7.32 -1.95
C ILE A 78 -7.63 -8.69 -2.39
N ALA A 79 -7.70 -8.96 -3.69
CA ALA A 79 -8.16 -10.24 -4.22
C ALA A 79 -7.42 -11.44 -3.61
N LYS A 80 -6.11 -11.31 -3.42
CA LYS A 80 -5.26 -12.32 -2.80
C LYS A 80 -5.50 -12.45 -1.29
N GLU A 81 -5.76 -11.35 -0.60
CA GLU A 81 -5.96 -11.31 0.86
C GLU A 81 -7.28 -11.95 1.27
N ILE A 82 -8.37 -11.67 0.55
CA ILE A 82 -9.72 -12.14 0.88
C ILE A 82 -10.19 -13.33 0.01
N ASP A 83 -9.28 -13.90 -0.78
CA ASP A 83 -9.46 -15.09 -1.62
C ASP A 83 -10.66 -15.03 -2.58
N ILE A 84 -10.73 -13.96 -3.38
CA ILE A 84 -11.75 -13.77 -4.42
C ILE A 84 -11.14 -13.24 -5.71
N SER A 85 -11.91 -13.25 -6.81
CA SER A 85 -11.43 -12.70 -8.08
C SER A 85 -11.25 -11.18 -8.02
N VAL A 86 -10.29 -10.67 -8.80
CA VAL A 86 -10.07 -9.21 -8.97
C VAL A 86 -11.34 -8.51 -9.50
N GLU A 87 -12.12 -9.19 -10.34
CA GLU A 87 -13.36 -8.63 -10.86
C GLU A 87 -14.46 -8.54 -9.78
N THR A 88 -14.49 -9.52 -8.87
CA THR A 88 -15.35 -9.49 -7.69
C THR A 88 -14.96 -8.34 -6.77
N VAL A 89 -13.66 -8.10 -6.56
CA VAL A 89 -13.18 -6.92 -5.81
C VAL A 89 -13.68 -5.63 -6.47
N ARG A 90 -13.52 -5.46 -7.78
CA ARG A 90 -14.04 -4.27 -8.50
C ARG A 90 -15.54 -4.10 -8.35
N THR A 91 -16.28 -5.20 -8.36
CA THR A 91 -17.73 -5.19 -8.13
C THR A 91 -18.07 -4.73 -6.72
N HIS A 92 -17.41 -5.26 -5.69
CA HIS A 92 -17.57 -4.79 -4.32
C HIS A 92 -17.20 -3.30 -4.17
N ARG A 93 -16.09 -2.86 -4.77
CA ARG A 93 -15.71 -1.44 -4.79
C ARG A 93 -16.80 -0.56 -5.39
N ARG A 94 -17.32 -0.93 -6.57
CA ARG A 94 -18.41 -0.20 -7.23
C ARG A 94 -19.66 -0.11 -6.35
N ASN A 95 -20.01 -1.19 -5.66
CA ASN A 95 -21.16 -1.22 -4.77
C ASN A 95 -20.94 -0.33 -3.53
N ILE A 96 -19.74 -0.32 -2.96
CA ILE A 96 -19.35 0.58 -1.86
C ILE A 96 -19.55 2.05 -2.28
N TYR A 97 -19.05 2.46 -3.45
CA TYR A 97 -19.20 3.84 -3.93
C TYR A 97 -20.63 4.22 -4.32
N ARG A 98 -21.53 3.25 -4.49
CA ARG A 98 -22.94 3.50 -4.79
C ARG A 98 -23.79 3.71 -3.53
N LYS A 99 -23.28 3.30 -2.36
CA LYS A 99 -23.99 3.42 -1.08
C LYS A 99 -24.04 4.88 -0.58
N PRO A 100 -25.07 5.26 0.19
CA PRO A 100 -25.20 6.60 0.78
C PRO A 100 -24.05 6.90 1.76
N GLY A 101 -23.69 8.18 1.94
CA GLY A 101 -22.56 8.60 2.79
C GLY A 101 -21.18 8.55 2.13
N LYS A 102 -21.13 8.34 0.81
CA LYS A 102 -19.91 8.13 0.00
C LYS A 102 -18.97 9.32 -0.07
N GLU A 103 -19.44 10.55 0.20
CA GLU A 103 -18.61 11.76 0.27
C GLU A 103 -17.40 11.59 1.20
N VAL A 104 -17.57 10.86 2.31
CA VAL A 104 -16.47 10.59 3.24
C VAL A 104 -15.42 9.62 2.65
N VAL A 105 -15.84 8.70 1.77
CA VAL A 105 -14.92 7.75 1.11
C VAL A 105 -14.09 8.41 0.03
N SER A 106 -14.63 9.41 -0.67
CA SER A 106 -13.84 10.25 -1.58
C SER A 106 -12.76 11.05 -0.85
N ASP A 107 -13.09 11.56 0.34
CA ASP A 107 -12.17 12.39 1.14
C ASP A 107 -11.06 11.56 1.81
N LEU A 108 -11.32 10.28 2.11
CA LEU A 108 -10.36 9.37 2.76
C LEU A 108 -9.15 8.98 1.89
N ASN A 109 -8.96 9.55 0.69
CA ASN A 109 -7.83 9.22 -0.20
C ASN A 109 -7.72 7.70 -0.50
N LEU A 110 -8.84 6.96 -0.46
CA LEU A 110 -8.93 5.52 -0.74
C LEU A 110 -8.80 5.18 -2.24
N ILE A 111 -8.64 6.20 -3.07
CA ILE A 111 -8.25 6.04 -4.46
C ILE A 111 -6.79 5.55 -4.44
N PRO A 112 -6.49 4.34 -4.96
CA PRO A 112 -5.11 3.91 -5.06
C PRO A 112 -4.32 4.96 -5.83
N GLN A 113 -3.37 5.62 -5.16
CA GLN A 113 -2.46 6.63 -5.71
C GLN A 113 -1.54 6.07 -6.81
N LYS A 114 -1.68 4.79 -7.19
CA LYS A 114 -1.16 4.26 -8.45
C LYS A 114 -2.05 4.69 -9.62
N LYS A 115 -2.21 5.99 -9.78
CA LYS A 115 -2.69 6.59 -11.03
C LYS A 115 -1.67 6.23 -12.10
N TYR A 116 -2.01 5.25 -12.95
CA TYR A 116 -1.58 5.23 -14.35
C TYR A 116 -0.06 5.30 -14.60
N GLN A 117 0.69 4.26 -14.24
CA GLN A 117 1.90 3.94 -14.99
C GLN A 117 1.54 3.03 -16.18
N ARG A 118 0.91 3.61 -17.20
CA ARG A 118 1.02 3.21 -18.61
C ARG A 118 0.27 4.20 -19.49
N SER A 119 1.06 5.15 -20.00
CA SER A 119 1.01 5.77 -21.32
C SER A 119 -0.34 5.77 -22.05
N TRP A 120 -0.97 6.93 -22.13
CA TRP A 120 -1.88 7.31 -23.21
C TRP A 120 -1.51 8.69 -23.79
N LEU A 121 -0.21 9.04 -23.78
CA LEU A 121 0.35 10.18 -24.53
C LEU A 121 1.47 9.68 -25.45
N VAL A 122 1.13 8.73 -26.31
CA VAL A 122 1.82 8.51 -27.59
C VAL A 122 0.74 8.19 -28.63
N LEU A 123 -0.02 9.21 -29.00
CA LEU A 123 -0.50 9.49 -30.35
C LEU A 123 -0.54 11.00 -30.52
#